data_AF-A0A250FQG1-F1
#
_entry.id   AF-A0A250FQG1-F1
#
_cell.length_a   1.000
_cell.length_b   1.000
_cell.length_c   1.000
_cell.angle_alpha   90.00
_cell.angle_beta   90.00
_cell.angle_gamma   90.00
#
_symmetry.space_group_name_H-M   'P 1'
#
loop_
_entity.id
_entity.type
_entity.pdbx_description
1 polymer ?
#
loop_
_entity_poly.entity_id
_entity_poly.type
_entity_poly.pdbx_seq_one_letter_code
_entity_poly.pdbx_strand_id
1 'polypeptide(L)'
;MKVYKFTSYIEKEYAILRPSNKQNIKEVDLLDAWWDSWGSNGNKIGDFTFCYGIKICKSSVFNLLQENFKDIKGVDIKINKTERELKAKNPKRLKWLPQEDIALKSFFSPTYFDCLPQSSLVKTERGRIEFIGVSELKGEEIIPREKGKGIFFDKEVINNYDFFTLQNTNLLLCTERVKEFCEDKEFNNIIFLEMGDII
;
A
#
# COMPACT_ATOMS: atom_id res chain seq x y z
N MET A 1 -0.60 17.18 13.00
CA MET A 1 -1.33 16.53 11.88
C MET A 1 -0.97 15.06 11.89
N LYS A 2 -1.93 14.14 11.76
CA LYS A 2 -1.63 12.71 11.84
C LYS A 2 -0.95 12.17 10.59
N VAL A 3 -0.13 11.15 10.78
CA VAL A 3 0.55 10.40 9.72
C VAL A 3 0.08 8.96 9.75
N TYR A 4 -0.22 8.44 8.56
CA TYR A 4 -0.76 7.10 8.38
C TYR A 4 0.12 6.30 7.43
N LYS A 5 0.25 5.00 7.70
CA LYS A 5 0.48 4.04 6.63
C LYS A 5 -0.88 3.58 6.15
N PHE A 6 -1.03 3.32 4.86
CA PHE A 6 -2.21 2.65 4.36
C PHE A 6 -1.85 1.30 3.76
N THR A 7 -2.78 0.36 3.82
CA THR A 7 -2.63 -0.96 3.23
C THR A 7 -3.97 -1.42 2.71
N SER A 8 -3.96 -2.17 1.62
CA SER A 8 -5.05 -3.09 1.32
C SER A 8 -4.91 -4.31 2.23
N TYR A 9 -6.00 -5.05 2.44
CA TYR A 9 -6.00 -6.24 3.27
C TYR A 9 -6.63 -7.43 2.53
N ILE A 10 -6.39 -8.63 3.06
CA ILE A 10 -6.85 -9.85 2.41
C ILE A 10 -8.28 -10.09 2.89
N GLU A 11 -9.25 -9.63 2.12
CA GLU A 11 -10.65 -9.97 2.31
C GLU A 11 -11.07 -11.18 1.48
N LYS A 12 -12.14 -11.85 1.91
CA LYS A 12 -12.63 -13.07 1.23
C LYS A 12 -13.14 -12.81 -0.19
N GLU A 13 -13.64 -11.61 -0.48
CA GLU A 13 -14.25 -11.32 -1.78
C GLU A 13 -13.28 -10.76 -2.83
N TYR A 14 -12.16 -10.19 -2.39
CA TYR A 14 -11.19 -9.56 -3.28
C TYR A 14 -10.13 -10.55 -3.77
N ALA A 15 -9.74 -10.37 -5.02
CA ALA A 15 -8.56 -10.99 -5.57
C ALA A 15 -7.29 -10.33 -5.02
N ILE A 16 -6.22 -11.10 -4.94
CA ILE A 16 -4.92 -10.60 -4.50
C ILE A 16 -3.86 -10.83 -5.59
N LEU A 17 -2.86 -9.96 -5.60
CA LEU A 17 -1.74 -10.04 -6.51
C LEU A 17 -0.49 -10.53 -5.80
N ARG A 18 0.36 -11.22 -6.56
CA ARG A 18 1.74 -11.53 -6.20
C ARG A 18 2.67 -10.80 -7.17
N PRO A 19 3.58 -9.95 -6.70
CA PRO A 19 4.50 -9.27 -7.57
C PRO A 19 5.69 -10.17 -7.95
N SER A 20 6.42 -9.78 -8.99
CA SER A 20 7.74 -10.34 -9.26
C SER A 20 8.67 -10.10 -8.08
N ASN A 21 9.33 -11.16 -7.61
CA ASN A 21 10.34 -11.08 -6.57
C ASN A 21 11.69 -10.55 -7.08
N LYS A 22 11.79 -10.22 -8.36
CA LYS A 22 13.02 -9.72 -9.00
C LYS A 22 12.98 -8.22 -9.33
N GLN A 23 11.84 -7.55 -9.13
CA GLN A 23 11.65 -6.16 -9.51
C GLN A 23 11.52 -5.29 -8.27
N ASN A 24 12.29 -4.20 -8.25
CA ASN A 24 12.05 -3.08 -7.36
C ASN A 24 11.20 -2.04 -8.10
N ILE A 25 10.04 -1.68 -7.55
CA ILE A 25 9.12 -0.72 -8.19
C ILE A 25 9.76 0.64 -8.44
N LYS A 26 10.82 0.99 -7.71
CA LYS A 26 11.52 2.28 -7.84
C LYS A 26 12.50 2.29 -9.03
N GLU A 27 12.75 1.14 -9.64
CA GLU A 27 13.80 0.92 -10.67
C GLU A 27 13.23 0.39 -12.00
N VAL A 28 11.90 0.23 -12.10
CA VAL A 28 11.25 -0.31 -13.30
C VAL A 28 10.09 0.58 -13.73
N ASP A 29 9.89 0.67 -15.04
CA ASP A 29 8.73 1.35 -15.63
C ASP A 29 7.50 0.43 -15.70
N LEU A 30 7.73 -0.89 -15.62
CA LEU A 30 6.71 -1.93 -15.70
C LEU A 30 6.94 -2.99 -14.62
N LEU A 31 5.93 -3.23 -13.78
CA LEU A 31 5.93 -4.27 -12.77
C LEU A 31 5.19 -5.52 -13.28
N ASP A 32 5.86 -6.66 -13.30
CA ASP A 32 5.22 -7.95 -13.57
C ASP A 32 4.53 -8.46 -12.30
N ALA A 33 3.25 -8.82 -12.42
CA ALA A 33 2.47 -9.41 -11.35
C ALA A 33 1.59 -10.56 -11.86
N TRP A 34 1.10 -11.37 -10.92
CA TRP A 34 0.19 -12.49 -11.18
C TRP A 34 -0.95 -12.46 -10.16
N TRP A 35 -2.15 -12.84 -10.59
CA TRP A 35 -3.22 -13.17 -9.65
C TRP A 35 -2.80 -14.37 -8.80
N ASP A 36 -2.90 -14.24 -7.48
CA ASP A 36 -2.45 -15.28 -6.56
C ASP A 36 -3.54 -16.31 -6.31
N SER A 37 -3.27 -17.55 -6.68
CA SER A 37 -4.21 -18.66 -6.52
C SER A 37 -4.19 -19.33 -5.14
N TRP A 38 -3.25 -18.94 -4.28
CA TRP A 38 -3.05 -19.55 -2.95
C TRP A 38 -3.63 -18.72 -1.83
N GLY A 39 -3.43 -17.40 -1.86
CA GLY A 39 -3.94 -16.50 -0.82
C GLY A 39 -5.30 -15.88 -1.13
N SER A 40 -5.78 -15.96 -2.38
CA SER A 40 -7.07 -15.38 -2.76
C SER A 40 -8.22 -16.36 -2.59
N ASN A 41 -9.29 -15.90 -1.94
CA ASN A 41 -10.58 -16.60 -1.87
C ASN A 41 -11.67 -15.96 -2.75
N GLY A 42 -11.37 -14.81 -3.36
CA GLY A 42 -12.32 -14.02 -4.13
C GLY A 42 -11.78 -13.62 -5.51
N ASN A 43 -12.64 -13.03 -6.33
CA ASN A 43 -12.32 -12.64 -7.70
C ASN A 43 -12.69 -11.20 -8.04
N LYS A 44 -13.15 -10.40 -7.07
CA LYS A 44 -13.43 -8.98 -7.29
C LYS A 44 -12.14 -8.17 -7.22
N ILE A 45 -12.01 -7.11 -8.02
CA ILE A 45 -10.90 -6.18 -7.91
C ILE A 45 -11.37 -4.94 -7.12
N GLY A 46 -10.80 -4.78 -5.93
CA GLY A 46 -11.00 -3.57 -5.12
C GLY A 46 -10.35 -2.35 -5.75
N ASP A 47 -10.72 -1.16 -5.29
CA ASP A 47 -10.09 0.10 -5.71
C ASP A 47 -8.61 0.09 -5.37
N PHE A 48 -8.27 -0.49 -4.22
CA PHE A 48 -6.94 -0.95 -3.88
C PHE A 48 -6.88 -2.49 -3.89
N THR A 49 -5.72 -3.05 -4.25
CA THR A 49 -5.53 -4.50 -4.34
C THR A 49 -4.35 -4.92 -3.47
N PHE A 50 -4.53 -6.00 -2.70
CA PHE A 50 -3.44 -6.53 -1.86
C PHE A 50 -2.33 -7.12 -2.72
N CYS A 51 -1.09 -6.72 -2.44
CA CYS A 51 0.08 -7.19 -3.19
C CYS A 51 1.36 -7.17 -2.34
N TYR A 52 1.44 -8.02 -1.31
CA TYR A 52 2.67 -8.32 -0.54
C TYR A 52 3.64 -7.13 -0.32
N GLY A 53 3.13 -6.01 0.18
CA GLY A 53 3.92 -4.81 0.50
C GLY A 53 4.00 -3.74 -0.60
N ILE A 54 3.57 -4.04 -1.83
CA ILE A 54 3.46 -3.09 -2.95
C ILE A 54 2.06 -2.46 -2.93
N LYS A 55 2.00 -1.14 -3.13
CA LYS A 55 0.73 -0.41 -3.24
C LYS A 55 0.23 -0.50 -4.66
N ILE A 56 -0.95 -1.10 -4.81
CA ILE A 56 -1.62 -1.25 -6.11
C ILE A 56 -3.04 -0.71 -5.97
N CYS A 57 -3.47 0.07 -6.94
CA CYS A 57 -4.85 0.49 -7.12
C CYS A 57 -5.26 0.41 -8.58
N LYS A 58 -6.56 0.60 -8.85
CA LYS A 58 -7.04 0.81 -10.22
C LYS A 58 -6.40 2.06 -10.80
N SER A 59 -6.12 2.05 -12.10
CA SER A 59 -5.51 3.22 -12.77
C SER A 59 -6.36 4.49 -12.63
N SER A 60 -7.69 4.37 -12.61
CA SER A 60 -8.59 5.50 -12.35
C SER A 60 -8.39 6.12 -10.96
N VAL A 61 -8.20 5.28 -9.94
CA VAL A 61 -7.93 5.70 -8.55
C VAL A 61 -6.56 6.38 -8.48
N PHE A 62 -5.54 5.82 -9.12
CA PHE A 62 -4.22 6.45 -9.18
C PHE A 62 -4.28 7.85 -9.82
N ASN A 63 -4.98 7.99 -10.95
CA ASN A 63 -5.10 9.29 -11.63
C ASN A 63 -5.75 10.33 -10.71
N LEU A 64 -6.83 9.97 -10.01
CA LEU A 64 -7.48 10.85 -9.03
C LEU A 64 -6.53 11.22 -7.88
N LEU A 65 -5.77 10.26 -7.35
CA LEU A 65 -4.76 10.55 -6.34
C LEU A 65 -3.70 11.52 -6.87
N GLN A 66 -3.21 11.31 -8.09
CA GLN A 66 -2.14 12.14 -8.67
C GLN A 66 -2.60 13.56 -9.02
N GLU A 67 -3.87 13.73 -9.41
CA GLU A 67 -4.48 15.05 -9.62
C GLU A 67 -4.53 15.88 -8.32
N ASN A 68 -4.69 15.22 -7.17
CA ASN A 68 -4.84 15.88 -5.87
C ASN A 68 -3.53 15.92 -5.05
N PHE A 69 -2.62 14.97 -5.29
CA PHE A 69 -1.38 14.78 -4.54
C PHE A 69 -0.22 14.52 -5.49
N LYS A 70 0.72 15.47 -5.57
CA LYS A 70 1.79 15.47 -6.57
C LYS A 70 2.98 14.57 -6.21
N ASP A 71 3.00 14.05 -4.99
CA ASP A 71 4.16 13.41 -4.38
C ASP A 71 4.27 11.91 -4.68
N ILE A 72 3.48 11.41 -5.63
CA ILE A 72 3.46 10.00 -6.04
C ILE A 72 3.89 9.82 -7.49
N LYS A 73 4.61 8.73 -7.74
CA LYS A 73 4.94 8.21 -9.06
C LYS A 73 4.25 6.88 -9.28
N GLY A 74 3.66 6.74 -10.46
CA GLY A 74 3.00 5.51 -10.90
C GLY A 74 3.93 4.64 -11.72
N VAL A 75 3.73 3.33 -11.64
CA VAL A 75 4.41 2.29 -12.41
C VAL A 75 3.33 1.41 -13.01
N ASP A 76 3.40 1.19 -14.32
CA ASP A 76 2.41 0.35 -14.99
C ASP A 76 2.56 -1.10 -14.56
N ILE A 77 1.46 -1.85 -14.57
CA ILE A 77 1.44 -3.25 -14.17
C ILE A 77 1.12 -4.13 -15.36
N LYS A 78 1.94 -5.16 -15.55
CA LYS A 78 1.65 -6.27 -16.45
C LYS A 78 1.17 -7.47 -15.66
N ILE A 79 -0.10 -7.82 -15.84
CA ILE A 79 -0.67 -9.05 -15.27
C ILE A 79 -0.34 -10.23 -16.20
N ASN A 80 0.50 -11.12 -15.71
CA ASN A 80 0.88 -12.34 -16.41
C ASN A 80 -0.01 -13.50 -15.96
N LYS A 81 -0.22 -14.46 -16.88
CA LYS A 81 -0.94 -15.70 -16.56
C LYS A 81 -0.06 -16.65 -15.75
N THR A 82 -0.63 -17.25 -14.72
CA THR A 82 -0.01 -18.35 -13.99
C THR A 82 -0.09 -19.66 -14.77
N GLU A 83 0.75 -20.63 -14.43
CA GLU A 83 0.67 -21.98 -15.00
C GLU A 83 -0.70 -22.63 -14.75
N ARG A 84 -1.33 -22.34 -13.59
CA ARG A 84 -2.65 -22.84 -13.23
C ARG A 84 -3.75 -22.28 -14.14
N GLU A 85 -3.66 -21.00 -14.50
CA GLU A 85 -4.57 -20.39 -15.50
C GLU A 85 -4.37 -21.03 -16.87
N LEU A 86 -3.12 -21.23 -17.28
CA LEU A 86 -2.79 -21.80 -18.60
C LEU A 86 -3.24 -23.26 -18.74
N LYS A 87 -3.17 -24.05 -17.66
CA LYS A 87 -3.60 -25.45 -17.64
C LYS A 87 -5.11 -25.63 -17.38
N ALA A 88 -5.82 -24.59 -16.95
CA ALA A 88 -7.24 -24.71 -16.66
C ALA A 88 -8.06 -24.90 -17.94
N LYS A 89 -8.82 -25.99 -18.02
CA LYS A 89 -9.76 -26.25 -19.13
C LYS A 89 -10.79 -25.12 -19.30
N ASN A 90 -11.17 -24.47 -18.20
CA ASN A 90 -12.07 -23.32 -18.22
C ASN A 90 -11.65 -22.31 -17.13
N PRO A 91 -10.79 -21.32 -17.47
CA PRO A 91 -10.32 -20.30 -16.53
C PRO A 91 -11.44 -19.48 -15.89
N LYS A 92 -12.60 -19.34 -16.56
CA LYS A 92 -13.76 -18.61 -16.03
C LYS A 92 -14.38 -19.24 -14.77
N ARG A 93 -14.05 -20.50 -14.48
CA ARG A 93 -14.52 -21.22 -13.29
C ARG A 93 -13.55 -21.12 -12.11
N LEU A 94 -12.40 -20.47 -12.29
CA LEU A 94 -11.44 -20.27 -11.21
C LEU A 94 -11.97 -19.20 -10.26
N LYS A 95 -12.40 -19.62 -9.06
CA LYS A 95 -13.06 -18.75 -8.06
C LYS A 95 -12.21 -17.56 -7.58
N TRP A 96 -10.88 -17.69 -7.69
CA TRP A 96 -9.91 -16.70 -7.24
C TRP A 96 -9.47 -15.73 -8.34
N LEU A 97 -9.83 -16.01 -9.60
CA LEU A 97 -9.34 -15.28 -10.75
C LEU A 97 -10.37 -14.22 -11.18
N PRO A 98 -10.00 -12.93 -11.19
CA PRO A 98 -10.84 -11.89 -11.77
C PRO A 98 -11.22 -12.18 -13.21
N GLN A 99 -12.48 -11.88 -13.52
CA GLN A 99 -13.03 -12.02 -14.88
C GLN A 99 -13.12 -10.68 -15.60
N GLU A 100 -13.06 -9.59 -14.84
CA GLU A 100 -12.98 -8.23 -15.35
C GLU A 100 -11.54 -7.92 -15.79
N ASP A 101 -11.42 -7.24 -16.94
CA ASP A 101 -10.16 -6.70 -17.43
C ASP A 101 -10.07 -5.24 -17.01
N ILE A 102 -9.27 -4.97 -15.97
CA ILE A 102 -9.11 -3.65 -15.37
C ILE A 102 -7.64 -3.29 -15.35
N ALA A 103 -7.33 -2.08 -15.80
CA ALA A 103 -5.99 -1.51 -15.71
C ALA A 103 -5.66 -1.18 -14.24
N LEU A 104 -4.52 -1.69 -13.78
CA LEU A 104 -3.98 -1.45 -12.46
C LEU A 104 -2.68 -0.65 -12.54
N LYS A 105 -2.40 0.09 -11.47
CA LYS A 105 -1.19 0.89 -11.31
C LYS A 105 -0.56 0.64 -9.95
N SER A 106 0.75 0.42 -9.94
CA SER A 106 1.55 0.45 -8.71
C SER A 106 2.01 1.89 -8.48
N PHE A 107 2.24 2.29 -7.24
CA PHE A 107 2.77 3.62 -6.97
C PHE A 107 3.60 3.71 -5.69
N PHE A 108 4.44 4.75 -5.64
CA PHE A 108 5.31 5.08 -4.51
C PHE A 108 5.56 6.58 -4.45
N SER A 109 6.08 7.07 -3.33
CA SER A 109 6.63 8.42 -3.24
C SER A 109 8.15 8.40 -3.38
N PRO A 110 8.75 9.16 -4.31
CA PRO A 110 10.19 9.25 -4.46
C PRO A 110 10.86 10.13 -3.40
N THR A 111 10.07 10.87 -2.61
CA THR A 111 10.56 11.80 -1.58
C THR A 111 10.74 11.06 -0.27
N TYR A 112 11.89 11.27 0.38
CA TYR A 112 12.20 10.63 1.64
C TYR A 112 12.43 11.66 2.74
N PHE A 113 11.96 11.31 3.94
CA PHE A 113 12.17 12.12 5.14
C PHE A 113 12.63 11.28 6.31
N ASP A 114 13.57 11.82 7.07
CA ASP A 114 13.93 11.32 8.38
C ASP A 114 12.82 11.66 9.39
N CYS A 115 12.58 10.73 10.31
CA CYS A 115 11.76 11.00 11.48
C CYS A 115 12.59 11.69 12.57
N LEU A 116 11.93 12.42 13.46
CA LEU A 116 12.56 13.12 14.57
C LEU A 116 13.09 12.14 15.63
N PRO A 117 14.14 12.53 16.39
CA PRO A 117 14.80 11.65 17.37
C PRO A 117 13.89 11.07 18.45
N GLN A 118 12.79 11.74 18.81
CA GLN A 118 11.80 11.26 19.78
C GLN A 118 10.86 10.17 19.24
N SER A 119 11.03 9.77 17.98
CA SER A 119 10.28 8.65 17.39
C SER A 119 10.58 7.33 18.11
N SER A 120 9.56 6.53 18.32
CA SER A 120 9.65 5.25 19.03
C SER A 120 10.02 4.12 18.05
N LEU A 121 11.31 4.01 17.74
CA LEU A 121 11.87 3.06 16.77
C LEU A 121 12.99 2.23 17.40
N VAL A 122 13.03 0.94 17.10
CA VAL A 122 14.12 0.05 17.52
C VAL A 122 14.77 -0.58 16.30
N LYS A 123 16.09 -0.53 16.22
CA LYS A 123 16.86 -1.30 15.23
C LYS A 123 17.22 -2.64 15.84
N THR A 124 16.69 -3.71 15.27
CA THR A 124 17.02 -5.08 15.64
C THR A 124 18.48 -5.41 15.31
N GLU A 125 19.02 -6.48 15.90
CA GLU A 125 20.37 -6.98 15.61
C GLU A 125 20.60 -7.28 14.12
N ARG A 126 19.54 -7.67 13.40
CA ARG A 126 19.57 -7.93 11.95
C ARG A 126 19.37 -6.67 11.10
N GLY A 127 19.38 -5.49 11.72
CA GLY A 127 19.25 -4.20 11.04
C GLY A 127 17.84 -3.82 10.62
N ARG A 128 16.81 -4.62 10.93
CA ARG A 128 15.40 -4.28 10.70
C ARG A 128 14.94 -3.19 11.67
N ILE A 129 14.20 -2.22 11.16
CA ILE A 129 13.53 -1.19 11.96
C ILE A 129 12.16 -1.74 12.41
N GLU A 130 11.93 -1.71 13.72
CA GLU A 130 10.66 -1.99 14.37
C GLU A 130 10.04 -0.70 14.90
N PHE A 131 8.74 -0.55 14.67
CA PHE A 131 7.96 0.62 15.08
C PHE A 131 7.22 0.29 16.36
N ILE A 132 7.43 1.06 17.43
CA ILE A 132 6.85 0.78 18.73
C ILE A 132 5.61 1.65 18.95
N GLY A 133 4.53 1.00 19.38
CA GLY A 133 3.28 1.67 19.76
C GLY A 133 2.51 2.28 18.59
N VAL A 134 2.83 1.95 17.34
CA VAL A 134 2.05 2.34 16.15
C VAL A 134 0.76 1.54 16.05
N SER A 135 -0.20 2.02 15.26
CA SER A 135 -1.41 1.25 15.00
C SER A 135 -1.12 -0.01 14.15
N GLU A 136 -1.81 -1.09 14.52
CA GLU A 136 -1.65 -2.41 13.92
C GLU A 136 -3.00 -3.02 13.59
N LEU A 137 -3.07 -3.70 12.44
CA LEU A 137 -4.18 -4.58 12.12
C LEU A 137 -3.87 -5.98 12.65
N LYS A 138 -4.68 -6.50 13.58
CA LYS A 138 -4.62 -7.89 14.06
C LYS A 138 -5.91 -8.60 13.71
N GLY A 139 -5.85 -9.48 12.72
CA GLY A 139 -7.06 -10.06 12.13
C GLY A 139 -7.89 -8.96 11.47
N GLU A 140 -9.11 -8.77 11.95
CA GLU A 140 -10.05 -7.73 11.46
C GLU A 140 -10.07 -6.49 12.39
N GLU A 141 -9.31 -6.50 13.50
CA GLU A 141 -9.32 -5.42 14.48
C GLU A 141 -8.12 -4.48 14.32
N ILE A 142 -8.38 -3.18 14.39
CA ILE A 142 -7.35 -2.15 14.44
C ILE A 142 -7.03 -1.86 15.91
N ILE A 143 -5.82 -2.21 16.31
CA ILE A 143 -5.24 -1.76 17.58
C ILE A 143 -4.78 -0.32 17.41
N PRO A 144 -5.28 0.63 18.23
CA PRO A 144 -4.94 2.04 18.09
C PRO A 144 -3.48 2.30 18.49
N ARG A 145 -2.94 3.41 17.98
CA ARG A 145 -1.61 3.91 18.37
C ARG A 145 -1.59 4.23 19.86
N GLU A 146 -0.50 3.87 20.53
CA GLU A 146 -0.24 4.24 21.92
C GLU A 146 0.07 5.75 22.04
N LYS A 147 -0.52 6.40 23.04
CA LYS A 147 -0.31 7.84 23.28
C LYS A 147 1.17 8.14 23.53
N GLY A 148 1.72 9.11 22.80
CA GLY A 148 3.10 9.55 22.93
C GLY A 148 4.13 8.64 22.25
N LYS A 149 3.70 7.59 21.54
CA LYS A 149 4.58 6.72 20.74
C LYS A 149 4.31 6.88 19.25
N GLY A 150 5.14 6.23 18.43
CA GLY A 150 5.06 6.27 16.97
C GLY A 150 6.17 7.09 16.33
N ILE A 151 5.96 7.51 15.08
CA ILE A 151 6.92 8.30 14.30
C ILE A 151 6.55 9.78 14.30
N PHE A 152 7.53 10.65 14.51
CA PHE A 152 7.30 12.08 14.53
C PHE A 152 8.06 12.73 13.39
N PHE A 153 7.46 13.73 12.75
CA PHE A 153 8.10 14.49 11.68
C PHE A 153 8.00 15.98 11.98
N ASP A 154 8.99 16.73 11.52
CA ASP A 154 9.00 18.18 11.61
C ASP A 154 8.02 18.77 10.59
N LYS A 155 7.10 19.61 11.05
CA LYS A 155 6.16 20.32 10.19
C LYS A 155 6.85 21.17 9.12
N GLU A 156 7.97 21.81 9.43
CA GLU A 156 8.69 22.65 8.46
C GLU A 156 9.26 21.81 7.31
N VAL A 157 9.61 20.56 7.58
CA VAL A 157 10.15 19.62 6.59
C VAL A 157 9.05 19.01 5.72
N ILE A 158 7.91 18.64 6.31
CA ILE A 158 6.82 17.92 5.61
C ILE A 158 5.80 18.87 4.96
N ASN A 159 5.76 20.16 5.29
CA ASN A 159 4.64 21.10 5.08
C ASN A 159 3.88 21.00 3.72
N ASN A 160 4.55 20.64 2.64
CA ASN A 160 3.98 20.59 1.29
C ASN A 160 3.84 19.18 0.69
N TYR A 161 4.02 18.12 1.50
CA TYR A 161 3.98 16.73 1.04
C TYR A 161 2.84 15.96 1.71
N ASP A 162 2.02 15.33 0.89
CA ASP A 162 0.90 14.50 1.35
C ASP A 162 1.22 13.01 1.30
N PHE A 163 2.16 12.60 0.43
CA PHE A 163 2.79 11.28 0.43
C PHE A 163 4.31 11.41 0.55
N PHE A 164 4.91 10.49 1.30
CA PHE A 164 6.36 10.42 1.46
C PHE A 164 6.82 9.05 1.94
N THR A 165 8.09 8.72 1.73
CA THR A 165 8.70 7.49 2.23
C THR A 165 9.55 7.78 3.46
N LEU A 166 9.44 6.96 4.50
CA LEU A 166 10.35 7.07 5.64
C LEU A 166 11.78 6.67 5.22
N GLN A 167 12.75 7.54 5.50
CA GLN A 167 14.17 7.35 5.19
C GLN A 167 14.69 6.01 5.73
N ASN A 168 15.59 5.37 4.96
CA ASN A 168 16.16 4.04 5.25
C ASN A 168 15.12 2.90 5.35
N THR A 169 13.89 3.13 4.86
CA THR A 169 12.85 2.12 4.75
C THR A 169 12.16 2.19 3.38
N ASN A 170 11.27 1.24 3.11
CA ASN A 170 10.32 1.31 2.00
C ASN A 170 8.89 1.63 2.48
N LEU A 171 8.74 2.18 3.68
CA LEU A 171 7.44 2.48 4.24
C LEU A 171 6.90 3.78 3.62
N LEU A 172 5.94 3.63 2.71
CA LEU A 172 5.13 4.73 2.21
C LEU A 172 4.16 5.20 3.31
N LEU A 173 4.17 6.49 3.56
CA LEU A 173 3.34 7.20 4.51
C LEU A 173 2.54 8.27 3.80
N CYS A 174 1.45 8.69 4.44
CA CYS A 174 0.61 9.77 3.98
C CYS A 174 0.05 10.60 5.14
N THR A 175 -0.35 11.82 4.84
CA THR A 175 -1.00 12.74 5.78
C THR A 175 -2.47 12.39 5.99
N GLU A 176 -3.07 13.00 7.01
CA GLU A 176 -4.51 12.92 7.26
C GLU A 176 -5.37 13.37 6.07
N ARG A 177 -4.91 14.34 5.28
CA ARG A 177 -5.62 14.80 4.07
C ARG A 177 -5.82 13.69 3.05
N VAL A 178 -4.84 12.79 2.89
CA VAL A 178 -4.97 11.64 1.97
C VAL A 178 -6.02 10.66 2.50
N LYS A 179 -6.02 10.40 3.81
CA LYS A 179 -7.01 9.53 4.44
C LYS A 179 -8.42 10.08 4.23
N GLU A 180 -8.64 11.34 4.58
CA GLU A 180 -9.95 12.01 4.42
C GLU A 180 -10.40 12.01 2.96
N PHE A 181 -9.51 12.28 2.01
CA PHE A 181 -9.82 12.19 0.59
C PHE A 181 -10.27 10.78 0.17
N CYS A 182 -9.55 9.74 0.58
CA CYS A 182 -9.90 8.37 0.24
C CYS A 182 -11.22 7.92 0.88
N GLU A 183 -11.51 8.38 2.10
CA GLU A 183 -12.77 8.12 2.80
C GLU A 183 -13.95 8.87 2.14
N ASP A 184 -13.78 10.13 1.73
CA ASP A 184 -14.78 10.91 0.98
C ASP A 184 -15.11 10.26 -0.38
N LYS A 185 -14.12 9.67 -1.03
CA LYS A 185 -14.31 8.90 -2.28
C LYS A 185 -14.87 7.50 -2.08
N GLU A 186 -15.05 7.07 -0.83
CA GLU A 186 -15.54 5.74 -0.48
C GLU A 186 -14.74 4.61 -1.14
N PHE A 187 -13.42 4.81 -1.30
CA PHE A 187 -12.58 3.78 -1.90
C PHE A 187 -12.57 2.51 -1.04
N ASN A 188 -12.73 1.35 -1.68
CA ASN A 188 -12.77 0.07 -0.98
C ASN A 188 -11.41 -0.65 -0.93
N ASN A 189 -11.33 -1.65 -0.04
CA ASN A 189 -10.15 -2.46 0.23
C ASN A 189 -8.90 -1.63 0.61
N ILE A 190 -9.08 -0.58 1.41
CA ILE A 190 -8.02 0.24 1.97
C ILE A 190 -8.26 0.45 3.47
N ILE A 191 -7.19 0.34 4.24
CA ILE A 191 -7.17 0.61 5.68
C ILE A 191 -6.04 1.60 5.94
N PHE A 192 -6.32 2.58 6.79
CA PHE A 192 -5.33 3.52 7.31
C PHE A 192 -4.98 3.17 8.75
N LEU A 193 -3.69 3.02 9.02
CA LEU A 193 -3.15 2.72 10.33
C LEU A 193 -2.32 3.91 10.80
N GLU A 194 -2.72 4.52 11.91
CA GLU A 194 -2.05 5.69 12.49
C GLU A 194 -0.63 5.31 12.90
N MET A 195 0.36 5.98 12.30
CA MET A 195 1.77 5.73 12.57
C MET A 195 2.36 6.79 13.49
N GLY A 196 1.82 8.01 13.49
CA GLY A 196 2.54 9.13 14.08
C GLY A 196 1.92 10.49 13.86
N ASP A 197 2.71 11.52 14.15
CA ASP A 197 2.31 12.92 14.01
C ASP A 197 3.38 13.76 13.32
N ILE A 198 2.93 14.77 12.58
CA ILE A 198 3.70 15.93 12.19
C ILE A 198 3.48 16.99 13.27
N ILE A 199 4.58 17.43 13.89
CA ILE A 199 4.61 18.34 15.05
C ILE A 199 5.38 19.62 14.73
#